data_AF-A0A0G1LKE9-F1
#
_entry.id   AF-A0A0G1LKE9-F1
#
_cell.length_a   1.000
_cell.length_b   1.000
_cell.length_c   1.000
_cell.angle_alpha   90.00
_cell.angle_beta   90.00
_cell.angle_gamma   90.00
#
_symmetry.space_group_name_H-M   'P 1'
#
loop_
_entity.id
_entity.type
_entity.pdbx_description
1 polymer ?
#
loop_
_entity_poly.entity_id
_entity_poly.type
_entity_poly.pdbx_seq_one_letter_code
_entity_poly.pdbx_strand_id
1 'polypeptide(L)'
;MDRSEVKNKIVDFFRKQIELKQSQQNYRHQVQMGGLYELFRDSLKDVPGYKQDEYFSVVREVVQELINAGFLYPGTPGDFNSGYPWLSITAYGTEAFMSEDWLPYDPEGYLKALKAKVPEIDDVTFAYIGESIAAFNRRHLLSATITLGVASENLMLNLIEAYTNWLKEPRKTKFQKRIEDRWIATQYREFKQEFLTDVKSLPKELQGDWEIYLDGIFNFVRLNRNDAGHPTGKELSAKVVYANLQIFADYARYLSDLVKHFSQ
;
A
#
# COMPACT_ATOMS: atom_id res chain seq x y z
N MET A 1 -25.05 -4.98 -1.57
CA MET A 1 -23.82 -5.39 -2.28
C MET A 1 -22.69 -4.55 -1.74
N ASP A 2 -21.55 -5.17 -1.44
CA ASP A 2 -20.39 -4.48 -0.87
C ASP A 2 -19.66 -3.64 -1.93
N ARG A 3 -19.13 -2.46 -1.55
CA ARG A 3 -18.42 -1.56 -2.49
C ARG A 3 -17.20 -2.26 -3.09
N SER A 4 -16.48 -3.02 -2.27
CA SER A 4 -15.33 -3.81 -2.69
C SER A 4 -15.73 -4.90 -3.71
N GLU A 5 -16.92 -5.51 -3.57
CA GLU A 5 -17.43 -6.48 -4.54
C GLU A 5 -17.71 -5.83 -5.91
N VAL A 6 -18.34 -4.65 -5.91
CA VAL A 6 -18.59 -3.87 -7.14
C VAL A 6 -17.28 -3.55 -7.84
N LYS A 7 -16.30 -3.06 -7.08
CA LYS A 7 -14.99 -2.69 -7.58
C LYS A 7 -14.24 -3.88 -8.18
N ASN A 8 -14.22 -5.02 -7.50
CA ASN A 8 -13.55 -6.23 -7.99
C ASN A 8 -14.16 -6.73 -9.30
N LYS A 9 -15.51 -6.77 -9.41
CA LYS A 9 -16.18 -7.16 -10.66
C LYS A 9 -15.85 -6.21 -11.82
N ILE A 10 -15.77 -4.91 -11.57
CA ILE A 10 -15.40 -3.91 -12.59
C ILE A 10 -13.94 -4.08 -13.03
N VAL A 11 -13.01 -4.30 -12.08
CA VAL A 11 -11.59 -4.55 -12.39
C VAL A 11 -11.42 -5.83 -13.20
N ASP A 12 -12.06 -6.93 -12.80
CA ASP A 12 -12.03 -8.20 -13.53
C ASP A 12 -12.62 -8.08 -14.94
N PHE A 13 -13.67 -7.26 -15.09
CA PHE A 13 -14.21 -6.94 -16.41
C PHE A 13 -13.16 -6.25 -17.27
N PHE A 14 -12.50 -5.20 -16.78
CA PHE A 14 -11.47 -4.50 -17.56
C PHE A 14 -10.25 -5.37 -17.85
N ARG A 15 -9.82 -6.25 -16.93
CA ARG A 15 -8.77 -7.24 -17.17
C ARG A 15 -9.11 -8.13 -18.36
N LYS A 16 -10.32 -8.71 -18.38
CA LYS A 16 -10.80 -9.53 -19.51
C LYS A 16 -10.85 -8.75 -20.82
N GLN A 17 -11.24 -7.47 -20.78
CA GLN A 17 -11.23 -6.61 -21.98
C GLN A 17 -9.81 -6.41 -22.54
N ILE A 18 -8.80 -6.30 -21.67
CA ILE A 18 -7.39 -6.20 -22.08
C ILE A 18 -6.93 -7.50 -22.75
N GLU A 19 -7.20 -8.65 -22.13
CA GLU A 19 -6.84 -9.98 -22.66
C GLU A 19 -7.48 -10.24 -24.04
N LEU A 20 -8.75 -9.87 -24.20
CA LEU A 20 -9.46 -9.97 -25.49
C LEU A 20 -8.83 -9.08 -26.56
N LYS A 21 -8.46 -7.84 -26.21
CA LYS A 21 -7.79 -6.92 -27.13
C LYS A 21 -6.41 -7.43 -27.57
N GLN A 22 -5.67 -8.09 -26.68
CA GLN A 22 -4.36 -8.66 -27.00
C GLN A 22 -4.44 -9.90 -27.89
N SER A 23 -5.51 -10.70 -27.75
CA SER A 23 -5.71 -11.93 -28.54
C SER A 23 -6.31 -11.71 -29.93
N GLN A 24 -6.91 -10.53 -30.20
CA GLN A 24 -7.61 -10.24 -31.45
C GLN A 24 -7.09 -8.97 -32.14
N GLN A 25 -6.42 -9.16 -33.28
CA GLN A 25 -5.71 -8.10 -34.03
C GLN A 25 -6.60 -6.93 -34.52
N ASN A 26 -7.92 -7.14 -34.62
CA ASN A 26 -8.91 -6.16 -35.11
C ASN A 26 -9.97 -5.75 -34.07
N TYR A 27 -9.76 -6.04 -32.79
CA TYR A 27 -10.77 -5.81 -31.76
C TYR A 27 -10.86 -4.34 -31.34
N ARG A 28 -11.87 -3.63 -31.85
CA ARG A 28 -12.30 -2.33 -31.34
C ARG A 28 -13.44 -2.54 -30.35
N HIS A 29 -13.14 -2.90 -29.10
CA HIS A 29 -14.14 -2.80 -28.06
C HIS A 29 -14.19 -1.39 -27.50
N GLN A 30 -15.41 -0.86 -27.51
CA GLN A 30 -15.76 0.39 -26.84
C GLN A 30 -16.50 0.00 -25.57
N VAL A 31 -15.90 0.26 -24.41
CA VAL A 31 -16.57 0.05 -23.13
C VAL A 31 -17.50 1.22 -22.88
N GLN A 32 -18.74 0.94 -22.50
CA GLN A 32 -19.71 1.93 -22.07
C GLN A 32 -20.08 1.73 -20.60
N MET A 33 -20.44 2.82 -19.92
CA MET A 33 -21.08 2.77 -18.60
C MET A 33 -22.27 1.80 -18.54
N GLY A 34 -23.10 1.77 -19.58
CA GLY A 34 -24.23 0.83 -19.66
C GLY A 34 -23.80 -0.63 -19.56
N GLY A 35 -22.71 -1.00 -20.24
CA GLY A 35 -22.15 -2.36 -20.16
C GLY A 35 -21.58 -2.72 -18.80
N LEU A 36 -21.17 -1.73 -17.99
CA LEU A 36 -20.75 -1.98 -16.60
C LEU A 36 -21.94 -2.24 -15.68
N TYR A 37 -23.08 -1.57 -15.91
CA TYR A 37 -24.31 -1.86 -15.17
C TYR A 37 -24.82 -3.30 -15.44
N GLU A 38 -24.63 -3.78 -16.67
CA GLU A 38 -25.00 -5.14 -17.06
C GLU A 38 -24.28 -6.24 -16.25
N LEU A 39 -23.08 -5.96 -15.73
CA LEU A 39 -22.35 -6.90 -14.86
C LEU A 39 -23.11 -7.26 -13.58
N PHE A 40 -24.10 -6.45 -13.20
CA PHE A 40 -24.85 -6.58 -11.97
C PHE A 40 -26.33 -6.90 -12.22
N ARG A 41 -26.77 -7.07 -13.47
CA ARG A 41 -28.18 -7.30 -13.82
C ARG A 41 -28.79 -8.47 -13.04
N ASP A 42 -28.09 -9.59 -12.97
CA ASP A 42 -28.58 -10.79 -12.27
C ASP A 42 -28.70 -10.56 -10.76
N SER A 43 -27.79 -9.78 -10.17
CA SER A 43 -27.84 -9.40 -8.75
C SER A 43 -28.96 -8.42 -8.41
N LEU A 44 -29.58 -7.80 -9.42
CA LEU A 44 -30.60 -6.77 -9.27
C LEU A 44 -32.01 -7.24 -9.68
N LYS A 45 -32.17 -8.48 -10.14
CA LYS A 45 -33.43 -9.01 -10.71
C LYS A 45 -34.64 -8.86 -9.79
N ASP A 46 -34.45 -9.05 -8.48
CA ASP A 46 -35.51 -8.98 -7.46
C ASP A 46 -35.47 -7.67 -6.64
N VAL A 47 -34.61 -6.73 -7.03
CA VAL A 47 -34.44 -5.44 -6.36
C VAL A 47 -35.41 -4.41 -6.94
N PRO A 48 -36.21 -3.69 -6.12
CA PRO A 48 -37.06 -2.61 -6.61
C PRO A 48 -36.28 -1.52 -7.34
N GLY A 49 -36.83 -0.94 -8.43
CA GLY A 49 -36.14 0.02 -9.29
C GLY A 49 -35.45 1.18 -8.57
N TYR A 50 -36.10 1.80 -7.58
CA TYR A 50 -35.49 2.90 -6.80
C TYR A 50 -34.25 2.48 -5.99
N LYS A 51 -34.15 1.20 -5.61
CA LYS A 51 -32.94 0.65 -4.99
C LYS A 51 -31.89 0.28 -6.03
N GLN A 52 -32.28 -0.05 -7.26
CA GLN A 52 -31.34 -0.26 -8.38
C GLN A 52 -30.56 1.03 -8.69
N ASP A 53 -31.20 2.19 -8.58
CA ASP A 53 -30.53 3.49 -8.76
C ASP A 53 -29.39 3.71 -7.74
N GLU A 54 -29.58 3.30 -6.48
CA GLU A 54 -28.52 3.34 -5.45
C GLU A 54 -27.33 2.45 -5.86
N TYR A 55 -27.58 1.26 -6.43
CA TYR A 55 -26.53 0.39 -6.93
C TYR A 55 -25.79 0.97 -8.13
N PHE A 56 -26.51 1.57 -9.09
CA PHE A 56 -25.88 2.24 -10.22
C PHE A 56 -25.06 3.47 -9.80
N SER A 57 -25.47 4.16 -8.73
CA SER A 57 -24.65 5.22 -8.11
C SER A 57 -23.30 4.68 -7.65
N VAL A 58 -23.29 3.56 -6.92
CA VAL A 58 -22.04 2.95 -6.45
C VAL A 58 -21.14 2.52 -7.62
N VAL A 59 -21.70 1.92 -8.67
CA VAL A 59 -20.93 1.58 -9.88
C VAL A 59 -20.30 2.84 -10.49
N ARG A 60 -21.05 3.93 -10.58
CA ARG A 60 -20.56 5.20 -11.14
C ARG A 60 -19.48 5.84 -10.29
N GLU A 61 -19.62 5.80 -8.97
CA GLU A 61 -18.59 6.28 -8.04
C GLU A 61 -17.29 5.51 -8.21
N VAL A 62 -17.35 4.17 -8.26
CA VAL A 62 -16.17 3.33 -8.48
C VAL A 62 -15.50 3.64 -9.82
N VAL A 63 -16.28 3.81 -10.90
CA VAL A 63 -15.72 4.22 -12.20
C VAL A 63 -15.06 5.59 -12.10
N GLN A 64 -15.68 6.53 -11.41
CA GLN A 64 -15.12 7.87 -11.21
C GLN A 64 -13.80 7.82 -10.42
N GLU A 65 -13.68 6.94 -9.43
CA GLU A 65 -12.41 6.68 -8.73
C GLU A 65 -11.33 6.14 -9.66
N LEU A 66 -11.66 5.17 -10.52
CA LEU A 66 -10.72 4.62 -11.51
C LEU A 66 -10.28 5.68 -12.53
N ILE A 67 -11.17 6.61 -12.89
CA ILE A 67 -10.82 7.78 -13.72
C ILE A 67 -9.89 8.73 -12.97
N ASN A 68 -10.22 9.06 -11.72
CA ASN A 68 -9.40 9.96 -10.89
C ASN A 68 -8.00 9.38 -10.58
N ALA A 69 -7.89 8.06 -10.49
CA ALA A 69 -6.62 7.34 -10.36
C ALA A 69 -5.86 7.21 -11.69
N GLY A 70 -6.45 7.66 -12.81
CA GLY A 70 -5.83 7.64 -14.13
C GLY A 70 -5.79 6.26 -14.79
N PHE A 71 -6.55 5.27 -14.29
CA PHE A 71 -6.67 3.96 -14.95
C PHE A 71 -7.57 4.03 -16.18
N LEU A 72 -8.59 4.89 -16.11
CA LEU A 72 -9.57 5.08 -17.17
C LEU A 72 -9.63 6.56 -17.59
N TYR A 73 -10.14 6.81 -18.78
CA TYR A 73 -10.58 8.14 -19.20
C TYR A 73 -11.92 8.06 -19.97
N PRO A 74 -12.77 9.09 -19.90
CA PRO A 74 -13.99 9.16 -20.71
C PRO A 74 -13.68 9.31 -22.19
N GLY A 75 -14.43 8.62 -23.04
CA GLY A 75 -14.33 8.69 -24.48
C GLY A 75 -13.60 7.51 -25.12
N THR A 76 -13.33 7.63 -26.42
CA THR A 76 -12.68 6.61 -27.25
C THR A 76 -11.43 7.18 -27.91
N PRO A 77 -10.35 6.37 -28.07
CA PRO A 77 -9.11 6.88 -28.65
C PRO A 77 -9.33 7.36 -30.09
N GLY A 78 -8.88 8.58 -30.41
CA GLY A 78 -8.95 9.14 -31.76
C GLY A 78 -10.28 9.83 -32.11
N ASP A 79 -11.22 9.94 -31.18
CA ASP A 79 -12.47 10.70 -31.36
C ASP A 79 -12.54 11.87 -30.38
N PHE A 80 -12.32 13.08 -30.88
CA PHE A 80 -12.32 14.32 -30.09
C PHE A 80 -13.69 14.70 -29.52
N ASN A 81 -14.77 14.15 -30.07
CA ASN A 81 -16.13 14.43 -29.62
C ASN A 81 -16.66 13.32 -28.69
N SER A 82 -15.84 12.29 -28.41
CA SER A 82 -16.22 11.18 -27.56
C SER A 82 -15.98 11.52 -26.09
N GLY A 83 -17.00 11.29 -25.27
CA GLY A 83 -16.95 11.42 -23.81
C GLY A 83 -17.83 10.34 -23.18
N TYR A 84 -18.46 10.65 -22.05
CA TYR A 84 -19.49 9.76 -21.51
C TYR A 84 -20.57 9.44 -22.57
N PRO A 85 -21.10 8.20 -22.62
CA PRO A 85 -20.90 7.10 -21.66
C PRO A 85 -19.69 6.21 -21.96
N TRP A 86 -18.86 6.54 -22.95
CA TRP A 86 -17.72 5.72 -23.36
C TRP A 86 -16.55 5.83 -22.40
N LEU A 87 -15.82 4.74 -22.22
CA LEU A 87 -14.66 4.62 -21.36
C LEU A 87 -13.51 3.93 -22.10
N SER A 88 -12.31 4.41 -21.85
CA SER A 88 -11.08 3.83 -22.37
C SER A 88 -10.06 3.59 -21.27
N ILE A 89 -9.28 2.52 -21.41
CA ILE A 89 -8.22 2.16 -20.47
C ILE A 89 -6.94 2.91 -20.88
N THR A 90 -6.27 3.54 -19.92
CA THR A 90 -4.97 4.18 -20.16
C THR A 90 -3.85 3.11 -20.27
N ALA A 91 -2.66 3.51 -20.73
CA ALA A 91 -1.48 2.63 -20.65
C ALA A 91 -1.20 2.21 -19.20
N TYR A 92 -1.32 3.16 -18.26
CA TYR A 92 -1.18 2.89 -16.83
C TYR A 92 -2.25 1.94 -16.28
N GLY A 93 -3.52 2.13 -16.66
CA GLY A 93 -4.61 1.21 -16.30
C GLY A 93 -4.39 -0.20 -16.85
N THR A 94 -3.80 -0.32 -18.04
CA THR A 94 -3.47 -1.61 -18.63
C THR A 94 -2.41 -2.35 -17.79
N GLU A 95 -1.33 -1.67 -17.42
CA GLU A 95 -0.30 -2.22 -16.53
C GLU A 95 -0.90 -2.60 -15.16
N ALA A 96 -1.74 -1.72 -14.60
CA ALA A 96 -2.38 -1.89 -13.30
C ALA A 96 -3.33 -3.08 -13.23
N PHE A 97 -4.25 -3.23 -14.19
CA PHE A 97 -5.25 -4.30 -14.17
C PHE A 97 -4.67 -5.68 -14.49
N MET A 98 -3.54 -5.73 -15.22
CA MET A 98 -2.84 -6.98 -15.56
C MET A 98 -1.84 -7.42 -14.49
N SER A 99 -1.51 -6.57 -13.51
CA SER A 99 -0.69 -6.96 -12.36
C SER A 99 -1.49 -7.87 -11.42
N GLU A 100 -0.85 -8.94 -10.93
CA GLU A 100 -1.42 -9.86 -9.93
C GLU A 100 -1.37 -9.30 -8.50
N ASP A 101 -0.84 -8.10 -8.31
CA ASP A 101 -0.55 -7.61 -6.99
C ASP A 101 -1.66 -6.72 -6.38
N TRP A 102 -1.70 -6.70 -5.05
CA TRP A 102 -2.65 -5.98 -4.19
C TRP A 102 -2.69 -4.45 -4.39
N LEU A 103 -1.61 -3.89 -4.92
CA LEU A 103 -1.44 -2.47 -5.22
C LEU A 103 -1.20 -2.43 -6.74
N PRO A 104 -2.00 -1.70 -7.54
CA PRO A 104 -2.22 -0.27 -7.43
C PRO A 104 -3.70 0.18 -7.42
N TYR A 105 -4.69 -0.71 -7.30
CA TYR A 105 -6.11 -0.31 -7.38
C TYR A 105 -6.90 -0.50 -6.08
N ASP A 106 -6.39 -1.20 -5.07
CA ASP A 106 -7.13 -1.49 -3.83
C ASP A 106 -6.43 -1.04 -2.52
N PRO A 107 -6.43 0.27 -2.22
CA PRO A 107 -5.94 0.78 -0.94
C PRO A 107 -6.58 0.11 0.28
N GLU A 108 -7.89 -0.10 0.23
CA GLU A 108 -8.67 -0.64 1.34
C GLU A 108 -8.34 -2.11 1.57
N GLY A 109 -8.23 -2.89 0.49
CA GLY A 109 -7.79 -4.28 0.54
C GLY A 109 -6.39 -4.43 1.12
N TYR A 110 -5.44 -3.57 0.70
CA TYR A 110 -4.10 -3.56 1.30
C TYR A 110 -4.16 -3.28 2.80
N LEU A 111 -4.84 -2.21 3.22
CA LEU A 111 -4.91 -1.82 4.63
C LEU A 111 -5.60 -2.90 5.48
N LYS A 112 -6.66 -3.52 4.96
CA LYS A 112 -7.34 -4.65 5.60
C LYS A 112 -6.41 -5.85 5.74
N ALA A 113 -5.66 -6.20 4.68
CA ALA A 113 -4.69 -7.29 4.72
C ALA A 113 -3.55 -7.01 5.71
N LEU A 114 -3.06 -5.76 5.76
CA LEU A 114 -2.05 -5.33 6.71
C LEU A 114 -2.57 -5.45 8.16
N LYS A 115 -3.77 -4.95 8.45
CA LYS A 115 -4.37 -5.04 9.80
C LYS A 115 -4.66 -6.49 10.20
N ALA A 116 -5.01 -7.36 9.25
CA ALA A 116 -5.16 -8.79 9.51
C ALA A 116 -3.81 -9.47 9.80
N LYS A 117 -2.75 -9.07 9.11
CA LYS A 117 -1.38 -9.60 9.28
C LYS A 117 -0.68 -9.07 10.53
N VAL A 118 -0.99 -7.84 10.93
CA VAL A 118 -0.43 -7.14 12.10
C VAL A 118 -1.57 -6.49 12.90
N PRO A 119 -2.35 -7.27 13.67
CA PRO A 119 -3.50 -6.74 14.42
C PRO A 119 -3.14 -5.61 15.37
N GLU A 120 -2.00 -5.71 16.03
CA GLU A 120 -1.44 -4.76 17.00
C GLU A 120 -0.77 -3.51 16.38
N ILE A 121 -0.77 -3.37 15.05
CA ILE A 121 -0.22 -2.16 14.41
C ILE A 121 -0.90 -0.91 14.97
N ASP A 122 -0.10 0.05 15.42
CA ASP A 122 -0.58 1.26 16.06
C ASP A 122 -1.24 2.23 15.06
N ASP A 123 -2.12 3.08 15.57
CA ASP A 123 -2.92 3.98 14.74
C ASP A 123 -2.08 5.01 13.98
N VAL A 124 -0.91 5.40 14.51
CA VAL A 124 -0.01 6.35 13.84
C VAL A 124 0.63 5.69 12.63
N THR A 125 1.22 4.50 12.80
CA THR A 125 1.75 3.72 11.68
C THR A 125 0.66 3.44 10.64
N PHE A 126 -0.52 3.03 11.09
CA PHE A 126 -1.64 2.69 10.21
C PHE A 126 -2.15 3.89 9.39
N ALA A 127 -2.20 5.08 9.99
CA ALA A 127 -2.54 6.31 9.29
C ALA A 127 -1.52 6.66 8.20
N TYR A 128 -0.21 6.62 8.52
CA TYR A 128 0.84 7.00 7.57
C TYR A 128 1.01 6.02 6.41
N ILE A 129 0.84 4.71 6.64
CA ILE A 129 0.83 3.73 5.54
C ILE A 129 -0.41 3.93 4.64
N GLY A 130 -1.57 4.30 5.22
CA GLY A 130 -2.76 4.67 4.47
C GLY A 130 -2.53 5.87 3.54
N GLU A 131 -1.94 6.94 4.06
CA GLU A 131 -1.54 8.11 3.27
C GLU A 131 -0.55 7.73 2.16
N SER A 132 0.41 6.85 2.46
CA SER A 132 1.38 6.38 1.49
C SER A 132 0.73 5.70 0.30
N ILE A 133 -0.22 4.81 0.56
CA ILE A 133 -0.93 4.09 -0.49
C ILE A 133 -1.83 5.04 -1.29
N ALA A 134 -2.54 5.93 -0.60
CA ALA A 134 -3.41 6.93 -1.23
C ALA A 134 -2.63 7.87 -2.17
N ALA A 135 -1.42 8.28 -1.75
CA ALA A 135 -0.51 9.09 -2.56
C ALA A 135 0.06 8.30 -3.74
N PHE A 136 0.45 7.05 -3.53
CA PHE A 136 0.97 6.18 -4.60
C PHE A 136 -0.05 5.99 -5.72
N ASN A 137 -1.31 5.73 -5.35
CA ASN A 137 -2.41 5.53 -6.31
C ASN A 137 -2.78 6.80 -7.09
N ARG A 138 -2.44 7.98 -6.55
CA ARG A 138 -2.55 9.28 -7.25
C ARG A 138 -1.27 9.68 -7.99
N ARG A 139 -0.26 8.79 -8.06
CA ARG A 139 1.06 9.03 -8.65
C ARG A 139 1.84 10.17 -8.00
N HIS A 140 1.55 10.47 -6.73
CA HIS A 140 2.33 11.39 -5.91
C HIS A 140 3.48 10.62 -5.23
N LEU A 141 4.47 10.22 -6.02
CA LEU A 141 5.51 9.27 -5.61
C LEU A 141 6.41 9.78 -4.48
N LEU A 142 6.73 11.08 -4.48
CA LEU A 142 7.47 11.73 -3.39
C LEU A 142 6.68 11.66 -2.08
N SER A 143 5.41 12.09 -2.11
CA SER A 143 4.52 12.05 -0.95
C SER A 143 4.37 10.64 -0.41
N ALA A 144 4.11 9.65 -1.29
CA ALA A 144 4.00 8.25 -0.91
C ALA A 144 5.26 7.78 -0.17
N THR A 145 6.43 8.07 -0.73
CA THR A 145 7.71 7.64 -0.16
C THR A 145 8.01 8.31 1.18
N ILE A 146 7.65 9.58 1.33
CA ILE A 146 7.80 10.32 2.59
C ILE A 146 6.94 9.67 3.67
N THR A 147 5.64 9.48 3.41
CA THR A 147 4.71 8.92 4.40
C THR A 147 5.02 7.45 4.72
N LEU A 148 5.49 6.66 3.75
CA LEU A 148 6.01 5.31 4.00
C LEU A 148 7.21 5.32 4.94
N GLY A 149 8.13 6.27 4.72
CA GLY A 149 9.27 6.48 5.60
C GLY A 149 8.86 6.83 7.04
N VAL A 150 7.83 7.66 7.20
CA VAL A 150 7.30 8.00 8.54
C VAL A 150 6.68 6.77 9.22
N ALA A 151 5.90 5.97 8.49
CA ALA A 151 5.34 4.72 9.03
C ALA A 151 6.43 3.74 9.48
N SER A 152 7.49 3.56 8.67
CA SER A 152 8.64 2.72 9.01
C SER A 152 9.45 3.26 10.19
N GLU A 153 9.62 4.58 10.28
CA GLU A 153 10.31 5.24 11.39
C GLU A 153 9.56 5.04 12.72
N ASN A 154 8.23 5.17 12.71
CA ASN A 154 7.40 4.94 13.89
C ASN A 154 7.47 3.48 14.38
N LEU A 155 7.40 2.49 13.48
CA LEU A 155 7.60 1.08 13.85
C LEU A 155 8.97 0.83 14.49
N MET A 156 10.03 1.43 13.94
CA MET A 156 11.38 1.28 14.49
C MET A 156 11.51 1.96 15.87
N LEU A 157 10.90 3.13 16.07
CA LEU A 157 10.86 3.80 17.38
C LEU A 157 10.16 2.92 18.42
N ASN A 158 9.00 2.36 18.09
CA ASN A 158 8.26 1.44 18.98
C ASN A 158 9.10 0.21 19.35
N LEU A 159 9.85 -0.35 18.40
CA LEU A 159 10.79 -1.44 18.67
C LEU A 159 11.91 -1.03 19.64
N ILE A 160 12.53 0.12 19.40
CA ILE A 160 13.62 0.63 20.26
C ILE A 160 13.09 0.90 21.68
N GLU A 161 11.89 1.44 21.82
CA GLU A 161 11.24 1.66 23.11
C GLU A 161 10.96 0.33 23.84
N ALA A 162 10.34 -0.64 23.16
CA ALA A 162 10.06 -1.95 23.73
C ALA A 162 11.35 -2.65 24.20
N TYR A 163 12.40 -2.62 23.37
CA TYR A 163 13.71 -3.14 23.72
C TYR A 163 14.32 -2.42 24.93
N THR A 164 14.25 -1.08 24.98
CA THR A 164 14.71 -0.29 26.13
C THR A 164 14.03 -0.73 27.41
N ASN A 165 12.73 -1.00 27.36
CA ASN A 165 11.94 -1.41 28.51
C ASN A 165 12.23 -2.83 28.98
N TRP A 166 12.58 -3.72 28.05
CA TRP A 166 13.00 -5.09 28.32
C TRP A 166 14.37 -5.20 29.01
N LEU A 167 15.27 -4.23 28.78
CA LEU A 167 16.58 -4.21 29.42
C LEU A 167 16.47 -4.10 30.95
N LYS A 168 17.35 -4.80 31.66
CA LYS A 168 17.49 -4.73 33.12
C LYS A 168 18.47 -3.63 33.55
N GLU A 169 18.31 -3.10 34.76
CA GLU A 169 19.29 -2.18 35.34
C GLU A 169 20.64 -2.88 35.61
N PRO A 170 21.80 -2.19 35.45
CA PRO A 170 21.96 -0.78 35.06
C PRO A 170 22.02 -0.55 33.53
N ARG A 171 21.83 -1.60 32.72
CA ARG A 171 21.97 -1.56 31.25
C ARG A 171 20.89 -0.67 30.62
N LYS A 172 19.65 -0.76 31.12
CA LYS A 172 18.53 0.11 30.71
C LYS A 172 18.88 1.60 30.81
N THR A 173 19.24 2.09 31.99
CA THR A 173 19.59 3.51 32.20
C THR A 173 20.74 3.95 31.29
N LYS A 174 21.77 3.11 31.11
CA LYS A 174 22.90 3.42 30.22
C LYS A 174 22.49 3.48 28.75
N PHE A 175 21.59 2.59 28.31
CA PHE A 175 21.08 2.57 26.94
C PHE A 175 20.20 3.79 26.67
N GLN A 176 19.24 4.07 27.56
CA GLN A 176 18.32 5.20 27.46
C GLN A 176 19.07 6.53 27.28
N LYS A 177 20.12 6.77 28.08
CA LYS A 177 20.97 7.97 27.94
C LYS A 177 21.68 8.13 26.59
N ARG A 178 21.92 7.04 25.86
CA ARG A 178 22.56 7.10 24.53
C ARG A 178 21.57 7.45 23.41
N ILE A 179 20.29 7.15 23.62
CA ILE A 179 19.24 7.35 22.61
C ILE A 179 18.35 8.57 22.87
N GLU A 180 18.27 9.04 24.12
CA GLU A 180 17.49 10.21 24.53
C GLU A 180 17.89 11.47 23.74
N ASP A 181 16.89 12.21 23.25
CA ASP A 181 17.02 13.41 22.42
C ASP A 181 17.86 13.22 21.13
N ARG A 182 17.91 11.99 20.59
CA ARG A 182 18.62 11.70 19.35
C ARG A 182 17.68 11.43 18.18
N TRP A 183 18.15 11.75 16.98
CA TRP A 183 17.50 11.35 15.72
C TRP A 183 17.44 9.83 15.60
N ILE A 184 16.41 9.32 14.91
CA ILE A 184 16.22 7.87 14.69
C ILE A 184 17.46 7.16 14.17
N ALA A 185 18.24 7.79 13.29
CA ALA A 185 19.45 7.19 12.73
C ALA A 185 20.49 6.87 13.82
N THR A 186 20.60 7.73 14.83
CA THR A 186 21.46 7.50 16.00
C THR A 186 20.84 6.45 16.92
N GLN A 187 19.54 6.56 17.23
CA GLN A 187 18.86 5.58 18.09
C GLN A 187 18.98 4.16 17.53
N TYR A 188 18.71 3.97 16.24
CA TYR A 188 18.85 2.69 15.55
C TYR A 188 20.28 2.15 15.61
N ARG A 189 21.29 3.00 15.42
CA ARG A 189 22.69 2.57 15.51
C ARG A 189 23.04 2.04 16.89
N GLU A 190 22.65 2.75 17.95
CA GLU A 190 22.88 2.32 19.33
C GLU A 190 22.10 1.03 19.65
N PHE A 191 20.83 0.95 19.21
CA PHE A 191 20.00 -0.24 19.32
C PHE A 191 20.65 -1.44 18.66
N LYS A 192 21.07 -1.33 17.40
CA LYS A 192 21.68 -2.42 16.63
C LYS A 192 22.92 -3.00 17.33
N GLN A 193 23.76 -2.13 17.91
CA GLN A 193 24.96 -2.57 18.64
C GLN A 193 24.61 -3.45 19.83
N GLU A 194 23.58 -3.10 20.60
CA GLU A 194 23.14 -3.87 21.75
C GLU A 194 22.36 -5.13 21.32
N PHE A 195 21.45 -4.98 20.34
CA PHE A 195 20.63 -6.07 19.79
C PHE A 195 21.48 -7.21 19.22
N LEU A 196 22.61 -6.91 18.56
CA LEU A 196 23.55 -7.92 18.06
C LEU A 196 24.04 -8.90 19.14
N THR A 197 24.12 -8.43 20.39
CA THR A 197 24.55 -9.28 21.51
C THR A 197 23.40 -10.12 22.06
N ASP A 198 22.17 -9.59 22.03
CA ASP A 198 21.00 -10.25 22.61
C ASP A 198 20.25 -11.14 21.63
N VAL A 199 20.39 -10.94 20.31
CA VAL A 199 19.63 -11.67 19.29
C VAL A 199 19.76 -13.18 19.45
N LYS A 200 20.93 -13.67 19.88
CA LYS A 200 21.20 -15.10 20.13
C LYS A 200 20.40 -15.69 21.28
N SER A 201 19.87 -14.85 22.17
CA SER A 201 19.05 -15.25 23.32
C SER A 201 17.54 -15.29 23.00
N LEU A 202 17.14 -14.75 21.85
CA LEU A 202 15.74 -14.71 21.43
C LEU A 202 15.26 -16.10 20.96
N PRO A 203 13.94 -16.35 20.89
CA PRO A 203 13.37 -17.52 20.22
C PRO A 203 13.91 -17.67 18.78
N LYS A 204 14.11 -18.90 18.31
CA LYS A 204 14.75 -19.20 17.01
C LYS A 204 14.07 -18.50 15.85
N GLU A 205 12.76 -18.33 15.93
CA GLU A 205 11.91 -17.68 14.93
C GLU A 205 12.23 -16.19 14.78
N LEU A 206 12.77 -15.56 15.82
CA LEU A 206 13.18 -14.14 15.85
C LEU A 206 14.68 -13.94 15.63
N GLN A 207 15.48 -15.02 15.69
CA GLN A 207 16.92 -14.95 15.41
C GLN A 207 17.22 -14.85 13.92
N GLY A 208 16.36 -15.41 13.07
CA GLY A 208 16.53 -15.43 11.62
C GLY A 208 16.13 -14.11 10.97
N ASP A 209 16.77 -13.81 9.84
CA ASP A 209 16.41 -12.72 8.91
C ASP A 209 16.38 -11.30 9.49
N TRP A 210 16.82 -11.10 10.73
CA TRP A 210 16.79 -9.79 11.38
C TRP A 210 17.62 -8.76 10.60
N GLU A 211 18.75 -9.17 9.99
CA GLU A 211 19.54 -8.29 9.13
C GLU A 211 18.73 -7.81 7.92
N ILE A 212 17.89 -8.67 7.35
CA ILE A 212 17.06 -8.34 6.18
C ILE A 212 16.04 -7.26 6.57
N TYR A 213 15.32 -7.46 7.68
CA TYR A 213 14.25 -6.54 8.08
C TYR A 213 14.80 -5.26 8.73
N LEU A 214 15.67 -5.39 9.72
CA LEU A 214 16.16 -4.26 10.52
C LEU A 214 17.25 -3.46 9.79
N ASP A 215 18.05 -4.09 8.93
CA ASP A 215 19.11 -3.39 8.20
C ASP A 215 18.77 -3.20 6.72
N GLY A 216 18.34 -4.24 6.02
CA GLY A 216 18.02 -4.17 4.60
C GLY A 216 16.81 -3.26 4.33
N ILE A 217 15.63 -3.68 4.78
CA ILE A 217 14.36 -3.02 4.47
C ILE A 217 14.30 -1.63 5.11
N PHE A 218 14.63 -1.52 6.40
CA PHE A 218 14.63 -0.22 7.09
C PHE A 218 15.55 0.80 6.40
N ASN A 219 16.80 0.43 6.06
CA ASN A 219 17.67 1.37 5.35
C ASN A 219 17.19 1.65 3.93
N PHE A 220 16.63 0.67 3.23
CA PHE A 220 16.07 0.88 1.91
C PHE A 220 14.94 1.91 1.94
N VAL A 221 13.99 1.79 2.87
CA VAL A 221 12.93 2.78 3.09
C VAL A 221 13.52 4.14 3.47
N ARG A 222 14.46 4.18 4.41
CA ARG A 222 15.10 5.42 4.89
C ARG A 222 15.85 6.17 3.79
N LEU A 223 16.58 5.47 2.93
CA LEU A 223 17.31 6.06 1.80
C LEU A 223 16.35 6.67 0.78
N ASN A 224 15.30 5.94 0.41
CA ASN A 224 14.25 6.46 -0.48
C ASN A 224 13.53 7.68 0.13
N ARG A 225 13.24 7.66 1.44
CA ARG A 225 12.66 8.82 2.16
C ARG A 225 13.57 10.04 2.14
N ASN A 226 14.86 9.85 2.38
CA ASN A 226 15.83 10.96 2.34
C ASN A 226 15.91 11.56 0.94
N ASP A 227 15.99 10.71 -0.09
CA ASP A 227 15.98 11.15 -1.48
C ASP A 227 14.69 11.94 -1.81
N ALA A 228 13.54 11.48 -1.31
CA ALA A 228 12.25 12.14 -1.52
C ALA A 228 12.11 13.48 -0.77
N GLY A 229 12.69 13.57 0.44
CA GLY A 229 12.56 14.73 1.33
C GLY A 229 13.53 15.87 1.01
N HIS A 230 14.63 15.60 0.30
CA HIS A 230 15.56 16.64 -0.12
C HIS A 230 15.07 17.35 -1.41
N PRO A 231 15.12 18.69 -1.48
CA PRO A 231 14.64 19.48 -2.62
C PRO A 231 15.60 19.40 -3.82
N THR A 232 15.82 18.19 -4.33
CA THR A 232 16.77 17.88 -5.41
C THR A 232 16.10 17.82 -6.77
N GLY A 233 14.77 17.73 -6.82
CA GLY A 233 14.03 17.50 -8.06
C GLY A 233 14.13 16.06 -8.59
N LYS A 234 14.61 15.11 -7.77
CA LYS A 234 14.73 13.70 -8.16
C LYS A 234 13.35 13.09 -8.40
N GLU A 235 13.20 12.44 -9.56
CA GLU A 235 12.03 11.60 -9.83
C GLU A 235 12.22 10.22 -9.22
N LEU A 236 11.21 9.75 -8.49
CA LEU A 236 11.19 8.39 -7.94
C LEU A 236 10.56 7.42 -8.94
N SER A 237 11.12 6.22 -9.01
CA SER A 237 10.53 5.15 -9.81
C SER A 237 9.29 4.59 -9.11
N ALA A 238 8.15 4.60 -9.80
CA ALA A 238 6.92 3.98 -9.30
C ALA A 238 7.16 2.52 -8.89
N LYS A 239 7.98 1.77 -9.63
CA LYS A 239 8.34 0.38 -9.31
C LYS A 239 9.09 0.25 -7.98
N VAL A 240 9.91 1.24 -7.62
CA VAL A 240 10.65 1.24 -6.36
C VAL A 240 9.73 1.55 -5.19
N VAL A 241 8.88 2.57 -5.29
CA VAL A 241 7.89 2.90 -4.25
C VAL A 241 6.94 1.72 -4.04
N TYR A 242 6.53 1.12 -5.15
CA TYR A 242 5.71 -0.06 -5.18
C TYR A 242 6.32 -1.26 -4.45
N ALA A 243 7.58 -1.58 -4.74
CA ALA A 243 8.30 -2.65 -4.05
C ALA A 243 8.40 -2.38 -2.53
N ASN A 244 8.67 -1.13 -2.13
CA ASN A 244 8.69 -0.74 -0.72
C ASN A 244 7.33 -0.95 -0.03
N LEU A 245 6.23 -0.64 -0.71
CA LEU A 245 4.88 -0.88 -0.18
C LEU A 245 4.57 -2.37 -0.04
N GLN A 246 4.99 -3.20 -1.00
CA GLN A 246 4.76 -4.65 -0.95
C GLN A 246 5.49 -5.30 0.24
N ILE A 247 6.77 -4.96 0.44
CA ILE A 247 7.57 -5.52 1.54
C ILE A 247 7.19 -4.98 2.92
N PHE A 248 6.53 -3.82 2.99
CA PHE A 248 6.21 -3.16 4.26
C PHE A 248 5.37 -4.05 5.20
N ALA A 249 4.45 -4.86 4.67
CA ALA A 249 3.59 -5.69 5.51
C ALA A 249 4.36 -6.81 6.22
N ASP A 250 5.33 -7.43 5.56
CA ASP A 250 6.22 -8.42 6.20
C ASP A 250 7.18 -7.78 7.18
N TYR A 251 7.70 -6.60 6.83
CA TYR A 251 8.54 -5.80 7.71
C TYR A 251 7.80 -5.38 8.99
N ALA A 252 6.59 -4.83 8.87
CA ALA A 252 5.78 -4.43 10.02
C ALA A 252 5.45 -5.61 10.93
N ARG A 253 5.13 -6.78 10.35
CA ARG A 253 4.91 -8.01 11.12
C ARG A 253 6.14 -8.40 11.92
N TYR A 254 7.31 -8.47 11.28
CA TYR A 254 8.55 -8.86 11.95
C TYR A 254 8.92 -7.91 13.11
N LEU A 255 8.77 -6.60 12.93
CA LEU A 255 9.00 -5.62 14.01
C LEU A 255 7.99 -5.78 15.15
N SER A 256 6.72 -6.05 14.83
CA SER A 256 5.67 -6.25 15.84
C SER A 256 5.90 -7.53 16.64
N ASP A 257 6.38 -8.60 16.00
CA ASP A 257 6.76 -9.85 16.65
C ASP A 257 7.90 -9.62 17.68
N LEU A 258 8.91 -8.81 17.32
CA LEU A 258 9.97 -8.41 18.25
C LEU A 258 9.46 -7.53 19.40
N VAL A 259 8.63 -6.52 19.11
CA VAL A 259 8.00 -5.66 20.13
C VAL A 259 7.23 -6.51 21.14
N LYS A 260 6.43 -7.47 20.64
CA LYS A 260 5.65 -8.39 21.47
C LYS A 260 6.54 -9.27 22.34
N HIS A 261 7.69 -9.72 21.85
CA HIS A 261 8.65 -10.47 22.65
C HIS A 261 9.25 -9.62 23.78
N PHE A 262 9.65 -8.37 23.48
CA PHE A 262 10.23 -7.48 24.47
C PHE A 262 9.21 -6.91 25.49
N SER A 263 7.92 -7.01 25.19
CA SER A 263 6.84 -6.56 26.08
C SER A 263 6.35 -7.65 27.05
N GLN A 264 6.92 -8.85 27.01
CA GLN A 264 6.66 -9.96 27.95
C GLN A 264 7.62 -9.94 29.13
#